data_AF-A0A9E0FNB5-F1
#
_entry.id   AF-A0A9E0FNB5-F1
#
_cell.length_a   1.000
_cell.length_b   1.000
_cell.length_c   1.000
_cell.angle_alpha   90.00
_cell.angle_beta   90.00
_cell.angle_gamma   90.00
#
_symmetry.space_group_name_H-M   'P 1'
#
loop_
_entity.id
_entity.type
_entity.pdbx_description
1 polymer ?
#
loop_
_entity_poly.entity_id
_entity_poly.type
_entity_poly.pdbx_seq_one_letter_code
_entity_poly.pdbx_strand_id
1 'polypeptide(L)'
;SVCASAGVPVAVGHSIDSVEPIYGLLALGLVHPDRVLTNRTARDGDVLILTKALGVGVLSAAFKQERLTPQGYAALIATTTQLNTVGATLADHPGVHAVTDVTGFGLLGHTLELCRGADLTAELFADAPAVLEGVEALAMADVRTGAAVRNWASYGASVALPPGLESWRKDLLCDPQTSGGLLIAVSASEAPGLLAQLSAQGFPASRVVGRLLRGPPEIRVVSGSA
;
A
#
# COMPACT_ATOMS: atom_id res chain seq x y z
N SER A 1 15.05 9.55 -16.26
CA SER A 1 14.18 8.34 -16.18
C SER A 1 14.01 7.97 -14.71
N VAL A 2 13.01 7.15 -14.37
CA VAL A 2 12.80 6.69 -12.97
C VAL A 2 14.04 5.95 -12.43
N CYS A 3 14.70 5.13 -13.25
CA CYS A 3 15.92 4.43 -12.85
C CYS A 3 17.07 5.40 -12.52
N ALA A 4 17.26 6.45 -13.32
CA ALA A 4 18.25 7.49 -13.03
C ALA A 4 17.94 8.23 -11.71
N SER A 5 16.67 8.54 -11.44
CA SER A 5 16.24 9.12 -10.16
C SER A 5 16.46 8.18 -8.97
N ALA A 6 16.47 6.86 -9.19
CA ALA A 6 16.82 5.86 -8.19
C ALA A 6 18.35 5.63 -8.07
N GLY A 7 19.17 6.32 -8.88
CA GLY A 7 20.62 6.09 -8.94
C GLY A 7 21.01 4.75 -9.56
N VAL A 8 20.11 4.12 -10.33
CA VAL A 8 20.31 2.78 -10.93
C VAL A 8 20.42 2.89 -12.46
N PRO A 9 21.52 2.41 -13.07
CA PRO A 9 21.63 2.34 -14.52
C PRO A 9 20.77 1.19 -15.08
N VAL A 10 20.20 1.40 -16.28
CA VAL A 10 19.59 0.31 -17.06
C VAL A 10 20.72 -0.34 -17.86
N ALA A 11 21.22 -1.48 -17.38
CA ALA A 11 22.44 -2.09 -17.92
C ALA A 11 22.22 -2.97 -19.16
N VAL A 12 21.10 -3.71 -19.22
CA VAL A 12 20.76 -4.63 -20.31
C VAL A 12 19.24 -4.77 -20.41
N GLY A 13 18.74 -5.22 -21.55
CA GLY A 13 17.33 -5.55 -21.76
C GLY A 13 17.18 -6.72 -22.73
N HIS A 14 16.00 -7.34 -22.70
CA HIS A 14 15.56 -8.31 -23.69
C HIS A 14 14.15 -7.92 -24.15
N SER A 15 13.87 -8.13 -25.44
CA SER A 15 12.57 -7.83 -26.03
C SER A 15 12.06 -9.06 -26.76
N ILE A 16 10.75 -9.27 -26.66
CA ILE A 16 10.03 -10.36 -27.32
C ILE A 16 8.93 -9.77 -28.19
N ASP A 17 8.53 -10.50 -29.23
CA ASP A 17 7.34 -10.18 -29.99
C ASP A 17 6.11 -10.65 -29.21
N SER A 18 5.08 -9.79 -29.12
CA SER A 18 3.88 -10.01 -28.32
C SER A 18 2.72 -9.19 -28.87
N VAL A 19 1.52 -9.76 -28.81
CA VAL A 19 0.27 -9.06 -29.19
C VAL A 19 -0.01 -7.90 -28.25
N GLU A 20 0.26 -8.08 -26.96
CA GLU A 20 0.08 -7.05 -25.94
C GLU A 20 1.42 -6.41 -25.55
N PRO A 21 1.45 -5.09 -25.29
CA PRO A 21 2.65 -4.43 -24.84
C PRO A 21 3.00 -4.88 -23.40
N ILE A 22 4.19 -5.45 -23.23
CA ILE A 22 4.73 -5.88 -21.94
C ILE A 22 5.97 -5.07 -21.63
N TYR A 23 6.06 -4.55 -20.41
CA TYR A 23 7.23 -3.86 -19.90
C TYR A 23 7.46 -4.19 -18.43
N GLY A 24 8.72 -4.40 -18.06
CA GLY A 24 9.13 -4.70 -16.70
C GLY A 24 10.64 -4.58 -16.56
N LEU A 25 11.12 -4.61 -15.31
CA LEU A 25 12.55 -4.55 -14.99
C LEU A 25 12.88 -5.68 -14.01
N LEU A 26 14.05 -6.29 -14.19
CA LEU A 26 14.70 -7.06 -13.15
C LEU A 26 15.63 -6.10 -12.39
N ALA A 27 15.37 -5.92 -11.09
CA ALA A 27 16.16 -5.07 -10.22
C ALA A 27 17.07 -5.92 -9.33
N LEU A 28 18.33 -5.50 -9.17
CA LEU A 28 19.29 -6.09 -8.24
C LEU A 28 19.64 -5.05 -7.18
N GLY A 29 19.54 -5.44 -5.90
CA GLY A 29 19.88 -4.60 -4.76
C GLY A 29 20.74 -5.38 -3.76
N LEU A 30 21.46 -4.66 -2.92
CA LEU A 30 22.29 -5.23 -1.85
C LEU A 30 21.84 -4.68 -0.50
N VAL A 31 21.77 -5.55 0.50
CA VAL A 31 21.44 -5.19 1.88
C VAL A 31 22.27 -6.07 2.82
N HIS A 32 22.70 -5.50 3.95
CA HIS A 32 23.36 -6.28 4.99
C HIS A 32 22.35 -7.31 5.54
N PRO A 33 22.72 -8.60 5.75
CA PRO A 33 21.79 -9.62 6.22
C PRO A 33 21.01 -9.23 7.49
N ASP A 34 21.69 -8.61 8.45
CA ASP A 34 21.07 -8.15 9.71
C ASP A 34 20.12 -6.94 9.55
N ARG A 35 20.09 -6.32 8.36
CA ARG A 35 19.24 -5.17 8.03
C ARG A 35 18.11 -5.54 7.07
N VAL A 36 17.90 -6.83 6.81
CA VAL A 36 16.78 -7.31 5.98
C VAL A 36 15.49 -7.17 6.79
N LEU A 37 14.71 -6.14 6.47
CA LEU A 37 13.33 -6.04 6.95
C LEU A 37 12.45 -7.04 6.20
N THR A 38 11.54 -7.67 6.92
CA THR A 38 10.60 -8.65 6.38
C THR A 38 9.19 -8.30 6.79
N ASN A 39 8.19 -8.92 6.19
CA ASN A 39 6.78 -8.77 6.58
C ASN A 39 6.35 -9.72 7.71
N ARG A 40 7.27 -10.51 8.29
CA ARG A 40 6.95 -11.54 9.29
C ARG A 40 7.40 -11.23 10.72
N THR A 41 8.11 -10.11 10.90
CA THR A 41 8.75 -9.75 12.18
C THR A 41 7.97 -8.69 12.95
N ALA A 42 6.73 -8.40 12.53
CA ALA A 42 5.85 -7.46 13.21
C ALA A 42 5.52 -7.94 14.63
N ARG A 43 5.18 -7.02 15.53
CA ARG A 43 4.98 -7.31 16.94
C ARG A 43 3.58 -6.89 17.41
N ASP A 44 3.11 -7.56 18.44
CA ASP A 44 1.92 -7.18 19.20
C ASP A 44 2.08 -5.75 19.73
N GLY A 45 1.06 -4.90 19.50
CA GLY A 45 1.07 -3.49 19.86
C GLY A 45 1.70 -2.54 18.83
N ASP A 46 2.24 -3.05 17.72
CA ASP A 46 2.68 -2.19 16.62
C ASP A 46 1.50 -1.46 15.98
N VAL A 47 1.76 -0.26 15.47
CA VAL A 47 0.86 0.43 14.56
C VAL A 47 1.33 0.25 13.12
N LEU A 48 0.38 0.31 12.19
CA LEU A 48 0.62 0.21 10.76
C LEU A 48 0.62 1.59 10.13
N ILE A 49 1.72 1.99 9.48
CA ILE A 49 1.80 3.22 8.69
C ILE A 49 1.79 2.88 7.21
N LEU A 50 0.90 3.53 6.44
CA LEU A 50 0.90 3.47 4.98
C LEU A 50 1.49 4.78 4.42
N THR A 51 2.50 4.70 3.55
CA THR A 51 3.25 5.90 3.11
C THR A 51 2.66 6.65 1.91
N LYS A 52 1.79 6.01 1.13
CA LYS A 52 1.12 6.64 -0.03
C LYS A 52 -0.39 6.52 0.08
N ALA A 53 -1.08 7.49 -0.50
CA ALA A 53 -2.53 7.47 -0.61
C ALA A 53 -3.02 6.30 -1.51
N LEU A 54 -4.22 5.80 -1.21
CA LEU A 54 -4.90 4.75 -1.98
C LEU A 54 -5.67 5.32 -3.19
N GLY A 55 -6.00 4.42 -4.12
CA GLY A 55 -6.95 4.67 -5.20
C GLY A 55 -6.36 4.63 -6.61
N VAL A 56 -5.14 4.12 -6.76
CA VAL A 56 -4.48 4.00 -8.08
C VAL A 56 -5.30 3.14 -9.04
N GLY A 57 -5.89 2.04 -8.56
CA GLY A 57 -6.73 1.17 -9.38
C GLY A 57 -8.04 1.87 -9.77
N VAL A 58 -8.66 2.63 -8.87
CA VAL A 58 -9.84 3.46 -9.18
C VAL A 58 -9.53 4.49 -10.27
N LEU A 59 -8.44 5.26 -10.14
CA LEU A 59 -8.04 6.21 -11.18
C LEU A 59 -7.72 5.51 -12.51
N SER A 60 -7.08 4.34 -12.46
CA SER A 60 -6.79 3.54 -13.66
C SER A 60 -8.07 3.03 -14.34
N ALA A 61 -9.08 2.65 -13.57
CA ALA A 61 -10.39 2.26 -14.10
C ALA A 61 -11.11 3.47 -14.72
N ALA A 62 -11.09 4.63 -14.05
CA ALA A 62 -11.64 5.87 -14.59
C ALA A 62 -10.95 6.27 -15.90
N PHE A 63 -9.63 6.12 -16.00
CA PHE A 63 -8.87 6.40 -17.21
C PHE A 63 -9.32 5.52 -18.38
N LYS A 64 -9.44 4.21 -18.16
CA LYS A 64 -9.92 3.25 -19.17
C LYS A 64 -11.37 3.48 -19.58
N GLN A 65 -12.17 4.08 -18.71
CA GLN A 65 -13.56 4.44 -18.98
C GLN A 65 -13.71 5.86 -19.57
N GLU A 66 -12.61 6.57 -19.85
CA GLU A 66 -12.62 7.96 -20.34
C GLU A 66 -13.31 8.95 -19.38
N ARG A 67 -13.29 8.63 -18.07
CA ARG A 67 -13.91 9.41 -16.98
C ARG A 67 -12.90 10.16 -16.12
N LEU A 68 -11.60 10.00 -16.39
CA LEU A 68 -10.54 10.63 -15.60
C LEU A 68 -10.23 12.04 -16.11
N THR A 69 -10.21 13.01 -15.20
CA THR A 69 -9.82 14.38 -15.53
C THR A 69 -8.32 14.49 -15.80
N PRO A 70 -7.84 15.54 -16.50
CA PRO A 70 -6.41 15.77 -16.67
C PRO A 70 -5.63 15.86 -15.35
N GLN A 71 -6.22 16.48 -14.32
CA GLN A 71 -5.63 16.53 -12.96
C GLN A 71 -5.56 15.15 -12.33
N GLY A 72 -6.61 14.33 -12.47
CA GLY A 72 -6.61 12.94 -12.00
C GLY A 72 -5.56 12.08 -12.72
N TYR A 73 -5.35 12.30 -14.02
CA TYR A 73 -4.29 11.64 -14.76
C TYR A 73 -2.90 12.07 -14.28
N ALA A 74 -2.68 13.37 -14.05
CA ALA A 74 -1.43 13.87 -13.47
C ALA A 74 -1.16 13.25 -12.08
N ALA A 75 -2.19 13.14 -11.23
CA ALA A 75 -2.09 12.49 -9.93
C ALA A 75 -1.75 10.99 -10.05
N LEU A 76 -2.39 10.28 -10.99
CA LEU A 76 -2.09 8.88 -11.30
C LEU A 76 -0.63 8.69 -11.71
N ILE A 77 -0.10 9.52 -12.61
CA ILE A 77 1.30 9.45 -13.02
C ILE A 77 2.23 9.82 -11.87
N ALA A 78 1.94 10.88 -11.12
CA ALA A 78 2.77 11.32 -9.99
C ALA A 78 2.93 10.22 -8.92
N THR A 79 1.82 9.62 -8.47
CA THR A 79 1.86 8.58 -7.43
C THR A 79 2.56 7.30 -7.90
N THR A 80 2.31 6.88 -9.15
CA THR A 80 2.89 5.65 -9.74
C THR A 80 4.35 5.80 -10.15
N THR A 81 4.88 7.02 -10.20
CA THR A 81 6.30 7.30 -10.49
C THR A 81 7.09 7.80 -9.28
N GLN A 82 6.43 8.02 -8.13
CA GLN A 82 7.10 8.31 -6.86
C GLN A 82 7.84 7.07 -6.35
N LEU A 83 9.17 7.15 -6.25
CA LEU A 83 10.01 6.06 -5.72
C LEU A 83 9.82 5.92 -4.20
N ASN A 84 9.75 4.69 -3.68
CA ASN A 84 9.72 4.38 -2.24
C ASN A 84 11.12 4.52 -1.59
N THR A 85 11.82 5.63 -1.83
CA THR A 85 13.21 5.87 -1.39
C THR A 85 13.40 5.79 0.13
N VAL A 86 12.37 6.15 0.90
CA VAL A 86 12.34 6.03 2.37
C VAL A 86 12.64 4.60 2.85
N GLY A 87 12.33 3.59 2.04
CA GLY A 87 12.54 2.18 2.40
C GLY A 87 14.00 1.84 2.70
N ALA A 88 14.96 2.55 2.08
CA ALA A 88 16.39 2.32 2.28
C ALA A 88 16.88 2.64 3.70
N THR A 89 16.15 3.49 4.44
CA THR A 89 16.54 3.95 5.78
C THR A 89 15.72 3.34 6.90
N LEU A 90 14.64 2.61 6.58
CA LEU A 90 13.72 2.08 7.61
C LEU A 90 14.39 1.06 8.53
N ALA A 91 15.38 0.31 8.04
CA ALA A 91 16.10 -0.68 8.83
C ALA A 91 16.92 -0.06 9.98
N ASP A 92 17.20 1.24 9.92
CA ASP A 92 17.95 1.96 10.96
C ASP A 92 17.02 2.50 12.06
N HIS A 93 15.71 2.42 11.86
CA HIS A 93 14.73 2.94 12.79
C HIS A 93 14.40 1.88 13.85
N PRO A 94 14.73 2.09 15.15
CA PRO A 94 14.64 1.04 16.18
C PRO A 94 13.22 0.54 16.44
N GLY A 95 12.22 1.38 16.21
CA GLY A 95 10.81 0.99 16.31
C GLY A 95 10.25 0.23 15.12
N VAL A 96 10.91 0.18 13.96
CA VAL A 96 10.38 -0.52 12.77
C VAL A 96 10.65 -2.01 12.90
N HIS A 97 9.57 -2.79 12.87
CA HIS A 97 9.66 -4.24 13.06
C HIS A 97 9.37 -5.03 11.78
N ALA A 98 8.51 -4.53 10.90
CA ALA A 98 8.21 -5.18 9.63
C ALA A 98 7.85 -4.17 8.55
N VAL A 99 8.13 -4.53 7.30
CA VAL A 99 7.79 -3.72 6.13
C VAL A 99 7.36 -4.62 4.97
N THR A 100 6.34 -4.18 4.25
CA THR A 100 5.99 -4.66 2.91
C THR A 100 5.61 -3.47 2.04
N ASP A 101 5.49 -3.66 0.73
CA ASP A 101 4.82 -2.71 -0.16
C ASP A 101 3.34 -3.06 -0.33
N VAL A 102 2.50 -2.08 -0.66
CA VAL A 102 1.09 -2.30 -1.00
C VAL A 102 0.94 -2.22 -2.50
N THR A 103 0.65 -3.37 -3.13
CA THR A 103 0.55 -3.49 -4.59
C THR A 103 -0.75 -4.17 -5.06
N GLY A 104 -0.66 -5.25 -5.84
CA GLY A 104 -1.78 -5.84 -6.58
C GLY A 104 -2.91 -6.38 -5.70
N PHE A 105 -2.60 -6.81 -4.48
CA PHE A 105 -3.60 -7.34 -3.53
C PHE A 105 -4.31 -6.28 -2.69
N GLY A 106 -3.98 -4.99 -2.90
CA GLY A 106 -4.55 -3.90 -2.12
C GLY A 106 -4.11 -3.92 -0.66
N LEU A 107 -4.62 -2.96 0.13
CA LEU A 107 -4.22 -2.80 1.52
C LEU A 107 -4.60 -4.01 2.38
N LEU A 108 -5.80 -4.56 2.19
CA LEU A 108 -6.25 -5.73 2.95
C LEU A 108 -5.39 -6.97 2.67
N GLY A 109 -5.09 -7.27 1.40
CA GLY A 109 -4.31 -8.44 1.06
C GLY A 109 -2.89 -8.39 1.65
N HIS A 110 -2.21 -7.25 1.49
CA HIS A 110 -0.86 -7.06 2.02
C HIS A 110 -0.81 -7.01 3.55
N THR A 111 -1.84 -6.46 4.19
CA THR A 111 -1.96 -6.53 5.65
C THR A 111 -2.16 -7.96 6.12
N LEU A 112 -2.96 -8.76 5.40
CA LEU A 112 -3.21 -10.16 5.76
C LEU A 112 -1.95 -11.01 5.60
N GLU A 113 -1.13 -10.77 4.59
CA GLU A 113 0.18 -11.43 4.46
C GLU A 113 1.10 -11.12 5.65
N LEU A 114 1.12 -9.87 6.10
CA LEU A 114 1.86 -9.46 7.29
C LEU A 114 1.32 -10.16 8.55
N CYS A 115 0.00 -10.19 8.75
CA CYS A 115 -0.66 -10.92 9.83
C CYS A 115 -0.30 -12.42 9.85
N ARG A 116 -0.32 -13.07 8.69
CA ARG A 116 0.07 -14.48 8.53
C ARG A 116 1.55 -14.72 8.80
N GLY A 117 2.41 -13.78 8.42
CA GLY A 117 3.85 -13.88 8.68
C GLY A 117 4.19 -13.76 10.17
N ALA A 118 3.45 -12.92 10.90
CA ALA A 118 3.73 -12.60 12.30
C ALA A 118 2.84 -13.32 13.32
N ASP A 119 1.84 -14.11 12.88
CA ASP A 119 0.80 -14.72 13.73
C ASP A 119 0.06 -13.67 14.60
N LEU A 120 -0.42 -12.60 13.94
CA LEU A 120 -1.12 -11.48 14.57
C LEU A 120 -2.44 -11.15 13.87
N THR A 121 -3.37 -10.57 14.61
CA THR A 121 -4.57 -9.93 14.05
C THR A 121 -4.28 -8.45 13.76
N ALA A 122 -4.75 -7.93 12.63
CA ALA A 122 -4.76 -6.50 12.38
C ALA A 122 -6.14 -5.89 12.65
N GLU A 123 -6.17 -4.77 13.37
CA GLU A 123 -7.30 -3.84 13.36
C GLU A 123 -6.98 -2.70 12.39
N LEU A 124 -7.67 -2.66 11.25
CA LEU A 124 -7.51 -1.63 10.24
C LEU A 124 -8.62 -0.57 10.34
N PHE A 125 -8.22 0.69 10.30
CA PHE A 125 -9.09 1.85 10.36
C PHE A 125 -9.61 2.17 8.96
N ALA A 126 -10.91 2.02 8.73
CA ALA A 126 -11.48 2.15 7.38
C ALA A 126 -11.28 3.53 6.75
N ASP A 127 -11.26 4.59 7.57
CA ASP A 127 -11.23 5.99 7.14
C ASP A 127 -9.85 6.65 7.29
N ALA A 128 -8.87 5.93 7.85
CA ALA A 128 -7.56 6.49 8.13
C ALA A 128 -6.60 6.58 6.92
N PRO A 129 -6.62 5.66 5.94
CA PRO A 129 -5.77 5.80 4.76
C PRO A 129 -6.04 7.11 4.04
N ALA A 130 -4.98 7.82 3.67
CA ALA A 130 -5.12 8.92 2.73
C ALA A 130 -5.63 8.39 1.39
N VAL A 131 -6.45 9.17 0.70
CA VAL A 131 -7.03 8.81 -0.59
C VAL A 131 -6.65 9.87 -1.63
N LEU A 132 -6.32 9.44 -2.85
CA LEU A 132 -6.00 10.37 -3.93
C LEU A 132 -7.22 11.24 -4.26
N GLU A 133 -6.96 12.49 -4.64
CA GLU A 133 -8.02 13.46 -4.94
C GLU A 133 -8.99 12.92 -6.01
N GLY A 134 -10.30 13.05 -5.74
CA GLY A 134 -11.38 12.61 -6.64
C GLY A 134 -11.68 11.11 -6.63
N VAL A 135 -10.87 10.27 -5.98
CA VAL A 135 -11.11 8.82 -5.92
C VAL A 135 -12.39 8.47 -5.19
N GLU A 136 -12.70 9.14 -4.08
CA GLU A 136 -13.92 8.84 -3.30
C GLU A 136 -15.18 9.00 -4.17
N ALA A 137 -15.31 10.13 -4.89
CA ALA A 137 -16.44 10.37 -5.79
C ALA A 137 -16.53 9.32 -6.91
N LEU A 138 -15.39 8.89 -7.47
CA LEU A 138 -15.33 7.84 -8.48
C LEU A 138 -15.75 6.48 -7.90
N ALA A 139 -15.24 6.12 -6.71
CA ALA A 139 -15.56 4.87 -6.04
C ALA A 139 -17.04 4.79 -5.64
N MET A 140 -17.62 5.89 -5.13
CA MET A 140 -19.05 6.01 -4.85
C MET A 140 -19.90 5.88 -6.11
N ALA A 141 -19.37 6.24 -7.28
CA ALA A 141 -19.98 6.03 -8.59
C ALA A 141 -19.64 4.66 -9.23
N ASP A 142 -19.29 3.67 -8.40
CA ASP A 142 -18.93 2.28 -8.74
C ASP A 142 -17.77 2.14 -9.75
N VAL A 143 -16.88 3.14 -9.81
CA VAL A 143 -15.63 3.02 -10.58
C VAL A 143 -14.62 2.21 -9.80
N ARG A 144 -14.39 0.97 -10.24
CA ARG A 144 -13.37 0.08 -9.67
C ARG A 144 -12.79 -0.85 -10.74
N THR A 145 -11.64 -1.44 -10.43
CA THR A 145 -11.09 -2.52 -11.26
C THR A 145 -11.75 -3.85 -10.93
N GLY A 146 -11.77 -4.77 -11.90
CA GLY A 146 -12.16 -6.17 -11.63
C GLY A 146 -11.20 -6.89 -10.66
N ALA A 147 -10.00 -6.36 -10.44
CA ALA A 147 -9.05 -6.90 -9.48
C ALA A 147 -9.50 -6.68 -8.03
N ALA A 148 -10.16 -5.56 -7.70
CA ALA A 148 -10.71 -5.35 -6.36
C ALA A 148 -11.71 -6.46 -5.96
N VAL A 149 -12.55 -6.89 -6.91
CA VAL A 149 -13.50 -8.00 -6.71
C VAL A 149 -12.78 -9.34 -6.52
N ARG A 150 -11.75 -9.62 -7.32
CA ARG A 150 -10.93 -10.85 -7.18
C ARG A 150 -10.15 -10.88 -5.88
N ASN A 151 -9.60 -9.74 -5.48
CA ASN A 151 -8.90 -9.57 -4.21
C ASN A 151 -9.84 -9.90 -3.04
N TRP A 152 -11.05 -9.31 -3.01
CA TRP A 152 -12.05 -9.66 -1.99
C TRP A 152 -12.42 -11.15 -2.00
N ALA A 153 -12.63 -11.74 -3.18
CA ALA A 153 -12.93 -13.18 -3.29
C ALA A 153 -11.77 -14.07 -2.78
N SER A 154 -10.53 -13.60 -2.87
CA SER A 154 -9.34 -14.36 -2.45
C SER A 154 -9.15 -14.41 -0.93
N TYR A 155 -9.50 -13.36 -0.20
CA TYR A 155 -9.15 -13.24 1.21
C TYR A 155 -10.28 -12.74 2.13
N GLY A 156 -11.46 -12.41 1.60
CA GLY A 156 -12.56 -11.84 2.37
C GLY A 156 -13.05 -12.73 3.52
N ALA A 157 -12.84 -14.04 3.45
CA ALA A 157 -13.14 -14.97 4.55
C ALA A 157 -12.29 -14.74 5.81
N SER A 158 -11.13 -14.08 5.69
CA SER A 158 -10.24 -13.72 6.80
C SER A 158 -10.39 -12.26 7.22
N VAL A 159 -11.42 -11.56 6.72
CA VAL A 159 -11.66 -10.13 6.98
C VAL A 159 -13.05 -9.95 7.56
N ALA A 160 -13.12 -9.47 8.80
CA ALA A 160 -14.36 -8.99 9.41
C ALA A 160 -14.55 -7.50 9.07
N LEU A 161 -15.70 -7.16 8.47
CA LEU A 161 -16.09 -5.77 8.21
C LEU A 161 -17.06 -5.27 9.28
N PRO A 162 -17.03 -3.98 9.65
CA PRO A 162 -17.99 -3.43 10.59
C PRO A 162 -19.37 -3.33 9.93
N PRO A 163 -20.46 -3.44 10.71
CA PRO A 163 -21.80 -3.29 10.19
C PRO A 163 -22.00 -1.89 9.60
N GLY A 164 -22.64 -1.82 8.43
CA GLY A 164 -22.90 -0.55 7.75
C GLY A 164 -21.70 0.05 7.02
N LEU A 165 -20.56 -0.65 6.91
CA LEU A 165 -19.47 -0.21 6.05
C LEU A 165 -19.97 -0.11 4.59
N GLU A 166 -19.78 1.05 3.99
CA GLU A 166 -20.15 1.26 2.60
C GLU A 166 -19.33 0.37 1.66
N SER A 167 -19.97 -0.16 0.61
CA SER A 167 -19.33 -1.08 -0.33
C SER A 167 -18.09 -0.47 -1.00
N TRP A 168 -18.16 0.81 -1.35
CA TRP A 168 -17.06 1.52 -2.02
C TRP A 168 -15.81 1.61 -1.12
N ARG A 169 -15.97 1.72 0.21
CA ARG A 169 -14.85 1.72 1.16
C ARG A 169 -14.16 0.36 1.20
N LYS A 170 -14.95 -0.72 1.31
CA LYS A 170 -14.42 -2.09 1.22
C LYS A 170 -13.67 -2.31 -0.10
N ASP A 171 -14.26 -1.86 -1.21
CA ASP A 171 -13.64 -2.00 -2.53
C ASP A 171 -12.35 -1.18 -2.66
N LEU A 172 -12.30 0.02 -2.07
CA LEU A 172 -11.10 0.85 -2.01
C LEU A 172 -9.97 0.18 -1.20
N LEU A 173 -10.29 -0.47 -0.09
CA LEU A 173 -9.33 -1.24 0.70
C LEU A 173 -8.82 -2.50 -0.05
N CYS A 174 -9.58 -3.00 -1.02
CA CYS A 174 -9.19 -4.09 -1.93
C CYS A 174 -8.56 -3.60 -3.24
N ASP A 175 -8.54 -2.28 -3.50
CA ASP A 175 -8.12 -1.72 -4.78
C ASP A 175 -6.63 -2.01 -5.04
N PRO A 176 -6.24 -2.57 -6.21
CA PRO A 176 -4.84 -2.80 -6.54
C PRO A 176 -4.07 -1.46 -6.64
N GLN A 177 -2.92 -1.38 -5.97
CA GLN A 177 -2.09 -0.18 -5.94
C GLN A 177 -0.84 -0.36 -6.81
N THR A 178 -0.93 -0.08 -8.12
CA THR A 178 0.27 -0.10 -8.98
C THR A 178 1.33 0.87 -8.43
N SER A 179 2.52 0.35 -8.09
CA SER A 179 3.59 1.15 -7.44
C SER A 179 3.12 1.89 -6.18
N GLY A 180 2.30 1.24 -5.35
CA GLY A 180 1.82 1.79 -4.09
C GLY A 180 2.92 2.05 -3.05
N GLY A 181 2.50 2.50 -1.87
CA GLY A 181 3.39 2.87 -0.79
C GLY A 181 3.94 1.67 -0.03
N LEU A 182 4.75 1.96 0.98
CA LEU A 182 5.16 0.98 1.98
C LEU A 182 4.11 0.90 3.08
N LEU A 183 3.87 -0.31 3.58
CA LEU A 183 3.15 -0.61 4.81
C LEU A 183 4.17 -1.02 5.88
N ILE A 184 4.25 -0.22 6.93
CA ILE A 184 5.30 -0.30 7.95
C ILE A 184 4.66 -0.65 9.28
N ALA A 185 5.06 -1.77 9.90
CA ALA A 185 4.76 -2.05 11.29
C ALA A 185 5.84 -1.41 12.18
N VAL A 186 5.41 -0.50 13.05
CA VAL A 186 6.30 0.27 13.93
C VAL A 186 5.72 0.32 15.34
N SER A 187 6.57 0.36 16.36
CA SER A 187 6.12 0.56 17.73
C SER A 187 5.29 1.85 17.88
N ALA A 188 4.23 1.79 18.67
CA ALA A 188 3.31 2.91 18.86
C ALA A 188 4.02 4.19 19.35
N SER A 189 5.06 4.06 20.18
CA SER A 189 5.83 5.20 20.72
C SER A 189 6.63 5.95 19.65
N GLU A 190 7.08 5.24 18.61
CA GLU A 190 7.95 5.78 17.57
C GLU A 190 7.16 6.32 16.36
N ALA A 191 5.88 5.93 16.22
CA ALA A 191 5.05 6.28 15.08
C ALA A 191 4.96 7.80 14.81
N PRO A 192 4.80 8.71 15.80
CA PRO A 192 4.75 10.14 15.53
C PRO A 192 6.05 10.69 14.92
N GLY A 193 7.20 10.22 15.42
CA GLY A 193 8.51 10.62 14.90
C GLY A 193 8.73 10.12 13.47
N LEU A 194 8.39 8.86 13.22
CA LEU A 194 8.50 8.28 11.89
C LEU A 194 7.56 8.97 10.88
N LEU A 195 6.33 9.30 11.25
CA LEU A 195 5.42 10.08 10.38
C LEU A 195 5.99 11.45 10.01
N ALA A 196 6.56 12.16 10.97
CA ALA A 196 7.20 13.45 10.72
C ALA A 196 8.39 13.31 9.75
N GLN A 197 9.22 12.28 9.95
CA GLN A 197 10.34 11.97 9.05
C GLN A 197 9.85 11.63 7.63
N LEU A 198 8.84 10.76 7.50
CA LEU A 198 8.28 10.38 6.20
C LEU A 198 7.71 11.59 5.46
N SER A 199 6.99 12.46 6.17
CA SER A 199 6.46 13.71 5.60
C SER A 199 7.57 14.62 5.08
N ALA A 200 8.63 14.84 5.88
CA ALA A 200 9.79 15.63 5.49
C ALA A 200 10.57 15.03 4.30
N GLN A 201 10.49 13.70 4.11
CA GLN A 201 11.10 12.97 3.00
C GLN A 201 10.19 12.84 1.77
N GLY A 202 9.09 13.60 1.71
CA GLY A 202 8.22 13.68 0.54
C GLY A 202 7.04 12.71 0.55
N PHE A 203 6.69 12.14 1.70
CA PHE A 203 5.52 11.26 1.88
C PHE A 203 4.49 11.89 2.84
N PRO A 204 3.93 13.08 2.52
CA PRO A 204 2.98 13.79 3.40
C PRO A 204 1.63 13.08 3.54
N ALA A 205 1.34 12.12 2.65
CA ALA A 205 0.17 11.25 2.71
C ALA A 205 0.32 10.11 3.73
N SER A 206 1.47 10.00 4.41
CA SER A 206 1.69 8.93 5.39
C SER A 206 0.68 9.01 6.53
N ARG A 207 0.02 7.89 6.84
CA ARG A 207 -0.99 7.81 7.92
C ARG A 207 -0.84 6.51 8.69
N VAL A 208 -1.14 6.56 9.99
CA VAL A 208 -1.42 5.33 10.75
C VAL A 208 -2.77 4.80 10.27
N VAL A 209 -2.78 3.60 9.72
CA VAL A 209 -3.96 2.96 9.10
C VAL A 209 -4.49 1.77 9.90
N GLY A 210 -3.82 1.40 10.99
CA GLY A 210 -4.25 0.31 11.85
C GLY A 210 -3.26 0.00 12.96
N ARG A 211 -3.54 -1.09 13.67
CA ARG A 211 -2.67 -1.66 14.70
C ARG A 211 -2.69 -3.18 14.68
N LEU A 212 -1.63 -3.77 15.21
CA LEU A 212 -1.48 -5.21 15.34
C LEU A 212 -1.73 -5.63 16.79
N LEU A 213 -2.46 -6.72 16.94
CA LEU A 213 -2.85 -7.29 18.21
C LEU A 213 -2.57 -8.78 18.19
N ARG A 214 -2.27 -9.33 19.35
CA ARG A 214 -2.23 -10.79 19.54
C ARG A 214 -3.56 -11.43 19.14
N GLY A 215 -3.52 -12.41 18.26
CA GLY A 215 -4.69 -13.14 17.80
C GLY A 215 -4.41 -13.95 16.53
N PRO A 216 -5.41 -14.67 16.00
CA PRO A 216 -5.26 -15.40 14.74
C PRO A 216 -4.94 -14.44 13.58
N PRO A 217 -4.33 -14.95 12.49
CA PRO A 217 -3.94 -14.15 11.33
C PRO A 217 -5.16 -13.73 10.48
N GLU A 218 -5.87 -12.71 10.98
CA GLU A 218 -7.11 -12.17 10.45
C GLU A 218 -7.07 -10.63 10.47
N ILE A 219 -8.00 -10.01 9.74
CA ILE A 219 -8.20 -8.57 9.75
C ILE A 219 -9.58 -8.24 10.32
N ARG A 220 -9.63 -7.28 11.22
CA ARG A 220 -10.85 -6.61 11.67
C ARG A 220 -10.82 -5.17 11.17
N VAL A 221 -11.70 -4.85 10.24
CA VAL A 221 -11.90 -3.46 9.83
C VAL A 221 -12.78 -2.79 10.88
N VAL A 222 -12.38 -1.62 11.35
CA VAL A 222 -13.11 -0.85 12.36
C VAL A 222 -13.41 0.55 11.82
N SER A 223 -14.57 1.10 12.21
CA SER A 223 -14.97 2.46 11.88
C SER A 223 -14.26 3.44 12.81
N GLY A 224 -13.58 4.45 12.26
CA GLY A 224 -12.84 5.46 13.04
C GLY A 224 -11.40 5.66 12.55
N SER A 225 -10.74 6.70 13.07
CA SER A 225 -9.31 6.96 12.90
C SER A 225 -8.53 6.55 14.15
N ALA A 226 -7.21 6.33 14.00
CA ALA A 226 -6.26 6.10 15.10
C ALA A 226 -6.28 7.24 16.13
#